data_AF-A0AAV0WG42-F1
#
_entry.id   AF-A0AAV0WG42-F1
#
_cell.length_a   1.000
_cell.length_b   1.000
_cell.length_c   1.000
_cell.angle_alpha   90.00
_cell.angle_beta   90.00
_cell.angle_gamma   90.00
#
_symmetry.space_group_name_H-M   'P 1'
#
loop_
_entity.id
_entity.type
_entity.pdbx_description
1 polymer ?
#
loop_
_entity_poly.entity_id
_entity_poly.type
_entity_poly.pdbx_seq_one_letter_code
_entity_poly.pdbx_strand_id
1 'polypeptide(L)'
;MLTTLWYLAKEGSMGSVAEFFNVARSTVKCVTRDIILELCKLSPKFIAWPSQEDALILAKDFKSRSGFPDVIEAIDGSHFRIKAPLKQQDCYTDRKLNKSIIMQAICTSNFLFTNVNIGYPGRLHDERIFSNSDVFKKKLKLKDLKAYFMENIIYLAI
;
A
#
# COMPACT_ATOMS: atom_id res chain seq x y z
N MET A 1 16.33 -12.36 -12.76
CA MET A 1 14.85 -12.33 -12.83
C MET A 1 14.21 -13.45 -12.01
N LEU A 2 14.50 -14.73 -12.30
CA LEU A 2 13.91 -15.86 -11.56
C LEU A 2 14.26 -15.87 -10.06
N THR A 3 15.50 -15.52 -9.71
CA THR A 3 15.96 -15.37 -8.31
C THR A 3 15.11 -14.38 -7.51
N THR A 4 14.76 -13.23 -8.11
CA THR A 4 13.94 -12.20 -7.47
C THR A 4 12.49 -12.63 -7.35
N LEU A 5 11.92 -13.24 -8.39
CA LEU A 5 10.56 -13.76 -8.33
C LEU A 5 10.44 -14.81 -7.21
N TRP A 6 11.41 -15.71 -7.11
CA TRP A 6 11.45 -16.72 -6.05
C TRP A 6 11.57 -16.10 -4.66
N TYR A 7 12.41 -15.07 -4.50
CA TYR A 7 12.55 -14.36 -3.23
C TYR A 7 11.27 -13.63 -2.81
N LEU A 8 10.54 -13.04 -3.76
CA LEU A 8 9.29 -12.33 -3.47
C LEU A 8 8.11 -13.28 -3.24
N ALA A 9 8.07 -14.42 -3.92
CA ALA A 9 6.97 -15.38 -3.83
C ALA A 9 7.10 -16.32 -2.63
N LYS A 10 8.32 -16.70 -2.26
CA LYS A 10 8.60 -17.61 -1.14
C LYS A 10 9.09 -16.78 0.03
N GLU A 11 8.34 -16.77 1.14
CA GLU A 11 8.74 -16.15 2.41
C GLU A 11 10.02 -16.82 2.98
N GLY A 12 11.16 -16.53 2.38
CA GLY A 12 12.44 -17.17 2.65
C GLY A 12 13.57 -16.16 2.77
N SER A 13 14.68 -16.61 3.36
CA SER A 13 15.87 -15.77 3.46
C SER A 13 16.57 -15.66 2.10
N MET A 14 17.26 -14.54 1.84
CA MET A 14 18.14 -14.42 0.66
C MET A 14 19.22 -15.52 0.61
N GLY A 15 19.59 -16.09 1.77
CA GLY A 15 20.53 -17.22 1.82
C GLY A 15 19.94 -18.50 1.23
N SER A 16 18.70 -18.81 1.58
CA SER A 16 17.98 -19.97 1.04
C SER A 16 17.77 -19.87 -0.47
N VAL A 17 17.51 -18.66 -0.98
CA VAL A 17 17.42 -18.41 -2.43
C VAL A 17 18.80 -18.57 -3.09
N ALA A 18 19.86 -18.03 -2.46
CA ALA A 18 21.22 -18.13 -2.95
C ALA A 18 21.68 -19.58 -3.09
N GLU A 19 21.39 -20.41 -2.09
CA GLU A 19 21.68 -21.85 -2.09
C GLU A 19 20.91 -22.58 -3.19
N PHE A 20 19.59 -22.34 -3.31
CA PHE A 20 18.76 -22.99 -4.33
C PHE A 20 19.22 -22.69 -5.77
N PHE A 21 19.62 -21.44 -6.04
CA PHE A 21 20.10 -21.03 -7.35
C PHE A 21 21.62 -21.17 -7.53
N ASN A 22 22.34 -21.68 -6.53
CA ASN A 22 23.80 -21.81 -6.51
C ASN A 22 24.53 -20.50 -6.89
N VAL A 23 24.17 -19.39 -6.23
CA VAL A 23 24.78 -18.07 -6.44
C VAL A 23 25.18 -17.44 -5.10
N ALA A 24 26.05 -16.43 -5.14
CA ALA A 24 26.38 -15.68 -3.93
C ALA A 24 25.15 -14.90 -3.41
N ARG A 25 25.02 -14.81 -2.08
CA ARG A 25 23.95 -14.02 -1.41
C ARG A 25 23.97 -12.54 -1.83
N SER A 26 25.16 -11.99 -2.08
CA SER A 26 25.32 -10.63 -2.61
C SER A 26 24.64 -10.48 -3.98
N THR A 27 24.79 -11.45 -4.87
CA THR A 27 24.15 -11.47 -6.19
C THR A 27 22.62 -11.46 -6.07
N VAL A 28 22.05 -12.30 -5.18
CA VAL A 28 20.60 -12.30 -4.93
C VAL A 28 20.12 -10.92 -4.46
N LYS A 29 20.83 -10.31 -3.52
CA LYS A 29 20.52 -8.98 -2.99
C LYS A 29 20.57 -7.92 -4.10
N CYS A 30 21.64 -7.86 -4.87
CA CYS A 30 21.81 -6.86 -5.92
C CYS A 30 20.72 -6.98 -6.99
N VAL A 31 20.54 -8.17 -7.55
CA VAL A 31 19.55 -8.41 -8.61
C VAL A 31 18.12 -8.14 -8.12
N THR A 32 17.80 -8.55 -6.89
CA THR A 32 16.48 -8.29 -6.28
C THR A 32 16.24 -6.80 -6.07
N ARG A 33 17.23 -6.08 -5.53
CA ARG A 33 17.12 -4.64 -5.34
C ARG A 33 16.92 -3.92 -6.67
N ASP A 34 17.69 -4.27 -7.69
CA ASP A 34 17.62 -3.61 -9.00
C ASP A 34 16.27 -3.84 -9.65
N ILE A 35 15.74 -5.07 -9.62
CA ILE A 35 14.40 -5.38 -10.15
C ILE A 35 13.29 -4.67 -9.36
N ILE A 36 13.36 -4.65 -8.02
CA ILE A 36 12.37 -3.92 -7.20
C ILE A 36 12.38 -2.43 -7.55
N LEU A 37 13.55 -1.83 -7.73
CA LEU A 37 13.67 -0.42 -8.11
C LEU A 37 13.03 -0.14 -9.48
N GLU A 38 13.22 -1.01 -10.47
CA GLU A 38 12.55 -0.89 -11.76
C GLU A 38 11.04 -1.09 -11.67
N LEU A 39 10.56 -2.03 -10.85
CA LEU A 39 9.14 -2.21 -10.57
C LEU A 39 8.53 -0.98 -9.89
N CYS A 40 9.24 -0.37 -8.94
CA CYS A 40 8.82 0.88 -8.31
C CYS A 40 8.70 2.02 -9.33
N LYS A 41 9.61 2.12 -10.31
CA LYS A 41 9.52 3.09 -11.39
C LYS A 41 8.32 2.86 -12.30
N LEU A 42 7.94 1.59 -12.53
CA LEU A 42 6.77 1.21 -13.32
C LEU A 42 5.45 1.31 -12.54
N SER A 43 5.49 1.29 -11.21
CA SER A 43 4.31 1.27 -10.34
C SER A 43 3.27 2.36 -10.64
N PRO A 44 3.62 3.61 -11.01
CA PRO A 44 2.61 4.64 -11.30
C PRO A 44 1.75 4.35 -12.54
N LYS A 45 2.16 3.41 -13.40
CA LYS A 45 1.36 2.94 -14.54
C LYS A 45 0.21 2.01 -14.11
N PHE A 46 0.35 1.35 -12.96
CA PHE A 46 -0.60 0.34 -12.48
C PHE A 46 -1.35 0.80 -11.22
N ILE A 47 -0.67 1.54 -10.34
CA ILE A 47 -1.21 2.10 -9.11
C ILE A 47 -1.49 3.58 -9.37
N ALA A 48 -2.69 3.84 -9.90
CA ALA A 48 -3.14 5.17 -10.26
C ALA A 48 -4.55 5.42 -9.74
N TRP A 49 -4.86 6.70 -9.53
CA TRP A 49 -6.21 7.12 -9.16
C TRP A 49 -7.17 6.90 -10.32
N PRO A 50 -8.37 6.33 -10.10
CA PRO A 50 -9.34 6.11 -11.17
C PRO A 50 -9.82 7.43 -11.78
N SER A 51 -10.20 7.42 -13.06
CA SER A 51 -10.92 8.54 -13.67
C SER A 51 -12.34 8.67 -13.07
N GLN A 52 -13.04 9.75 -13.43
CA GLN A 52 -14.42 9.91 -12.99
C GLN A 52 -15.35 8.85 -13.62
N GLU A 53 -15.11 8.45 -14.86
CA GLU A 53 -15.86 7.36 -15.51
C GLU A 53 -15.56 6.02 -14.83
N ASP A 54 -14.29 5.73 -14.56
CA ASP A 54 -13.88 4.49 -13.88
C ASP A 54 -14.47 4.41 -12.47
N ALA A 55 -14.55 5.53 -11.75
CA ALA A 55 -15.11 5.56 -10.40
C ALA A 55 -16.58 5.11 -10.35
N LEU A 56 -17.38 5.44 -11.37
CA LEU A 56 -18.78 4.99 -11.47
C LEU A 56 -18.89 3.49 -11.71
N ILE A 57 -17.94 2.91 -12.46
CA ILE A 57 -17.87 1.47 -12.70
C ILE A 57 -17.47 0.77 -11.40
N LEU A 58 -16.42 1.27 -10.75
CA LEU A 58 -15.94 0.75 -9.46
C LEU A 58 -17.03 0.78 -8.39
N ALA A 59 -17.84 1.84 -8.32
CA ALA A 59 -18.97 1.91 -7.38
C ALA A 59 -20.01 0.80 -7.58
N LYS A 60 -20.32 0.49 -8.85
CA LYS A 60 -21.24 -0.61 -9.19
C LYS A 60 -20.62 -1.97 -8.86
N ASP A 61 -19.34 -2.15 -9.18
CA ASP A 61 -18.61 -3.39 -8.89
C ASP A 61 -18.51 -3.67 -7.40
N PHE A 62 -18.21 -2.63 -6.61
CA PHE A 62 -18.13 -2.73 -5.16
C PHE A 62 -19.48 -3.08 -4.54
N LYS A 63 -20.56 -2.41 -4.97
CA LYS A 63 -21.92 -2.73 -4.54
C LYS A 63 -22.30 -4.18 -4.90
N SER A 64 -21.96 -4.63 -6.11
CA SER A 64 -22.25 -6.00 -6.56
C SER A 64 -21.54 -7.05 -5.71
N ARG A 65 -20.28 -6.81 -5.34
CA ARG A 65 -19.45 -7.79 -4.60
C ARG A 65 -19.66 -7.78 -3.09
N SER A 66 -19.88 -6.61 -2.51
CA SER A 66 -19.88 -6.41 -1.05
C SER A 66 -21.24 -5.99 -0.48
N GLY A 67 -22.17 -5.56 -1.33
CA GLY A 67 -23.47 -5.00 -0.92
C GLY A 67 -23.44 -3.53 -0.50
N PHE A 68 -22.26 -2.91 -0.36
CA PHE A 68 -22.15 -1.50 0.04
C PHE A 68 -22.40 -0.56 -1.15
N PRO A 69 -23.48 0.26 -1.14
CA PRO A 69 -23.73 1.23 -2.19
C PRO A 69 -22.72 2.39 -2.11
N ASP A 70 -22.45 3.02 -3.26
CA ASP A 70 -21.69 4.27 -3.37
C ASP A 70 -20.25 4.23 -2.82
N VAL A 71 -19.69 3.02 -2.68
CA VAL A 71 -18.28 2.77 -2.35
C VAL A 71 -17.48 2.59 -3.63
N ILE A 72 -16.51 3.46 -3.89
CA ILE A 72 -15.63 3.33 -5.06
C ILE A 72 -14.47 2.37 -4.75
N GLU A 73 -13.88 2.54 -3.56
CA GLU A 73 -12.68 1.82 -3.13
C GLU A 73 -12.69 1.66 -1.60
N ALA A 74 -11.99 0.66 -1.09
CA ALA A 74 -11.75 0.47 0.34
C ALA A 74 -10.37 1.03 0.73
N ILE A 75 -10.28 1.58 1.94
CA ILE A 75 -9.02 2.06 2.52
C ILE A 75 -8.71 1.29 3.79
N ASP A 76 -7.47 0.84 3.94
CA ASP A 76 -7.06 0.13 5.15
C ASP A 76 -5.56 0.35 5.46
N GLY A 77 -5.20 0.20 6.73
CA GLY A 77 -3.85 0.26 7.27
C GLY A 77 -3.32 -1.11 7.70
N SER A 78 -2.19 -1.53 7.16
CA SER A 78 -1.49 -2.77 7.52
C SER A 78 -0.16 -2.50 8.23
N HIS A 79 0.13 -3.25 9.29
CA HIS A 79 1.41 -3.18 10.01
C HIS A 79 2.41 -4.22 9.50
N PHE A 80 3.61 -3.75 9.15
CA PHE A 80 4.75 -4.60 8.75
C PHE A 80 5.85 -4.53 9.80
N ARG A 81 6.24 -5.69 10.34
CA ARG A 81 7.32 -5.77 11.33
C ARG A 81 8.65 -5.39 10.71
N ILE A 82 9.41 -4.56 11.41
CA ILE A 82 10.73 -4.12 10.97
C ILE A 82 11.74 -4.14 12.12
N LYS A 83 13.02 -4.10 11.74
CA LYS A 83 14.06 -3.67 12.67
C LYS A 83 13.96 -2.15 12.79
N ALA A 84 13.40 -1.66 13.89
CA ALA A 84 13.27 -0.22 14.12
C ALA A 84 14.65 0.47 14.11
N PRO A 85 14.73 1.71 13.61
CA PRO A 85 15.94 2.53 13.76
C PRO A 85 16.36 2.62 15.23
N LEU A 86 17.67 2.65 15.50
CA LEU A 86 18.19 2.72 16.87
C LEU A 86 17.72 3.97 17.62
N LYS A 87 17.56 5.08 16.89
CA LYS A 87 16.97 6.31 17.40
C LYS A 87 15.45 6.26 17.22
N GLN A 88 14.70 6.71 18.22
CA GLN A 88 13.23 6.79 18.16
C GLN A 88 12.51 5.44 18.03
N GLN A 89 13.06 4.36 18.61
CA GLN A 89 12.43 3.04 18.59
C GLN A 89 10.98 3.04 19.08
N ASP A 90 10.62 3.94 20.00
CA ASP A 90 9.27 4.04 20.57
C ASP A 90 8.23 4.55 19.57
N CYS A 91 8.64 5.29 18.55
CA CYS A 91 7.74 5.71 17.47
C CYS A 91 7.26 4.53 16.63
N TYR A 92 8.05 3.45 16.58
CA TYR A 92 7.74 2.25 15.80
C TYR A 92 6.99 1.19 16.62
N THR A 93 6.70 1.43 17.90
CA THR A 93 5.93 0.49 18.73
C THR A 93 4.45 0.55 18.37
N ASP A 94 3.90 -0.53 17.83
CA ASP A 94 2.46 -0.65 17.59
C ASP A 94 1.67 -1.00 18.86
N ARG A 95 0.34 -1.05 18.72
CA ARG A 95 -0.61 -1.40 19.81
C ARG A 95 -0.38 -2.80 20.38
N LYS A 96 0.28 -3.69 19.63
CA LYS A 96 0.64 -5.06 20.03
C LYS A 96 2.09 -5.15 20.54
N LEU A 97 2.71 -4.00 20.86
CA LEU A 97 4.09 -3.87 21.35
C LEU A 97 5.17 -4.39 20.39
N ASN A 98 4.86 -4.57 19.10
CA ASN A 98 5.88 -4.92 18.10
C ASN A 98 6.48 -3.66 17.49
N LYS A 99 7.68 -3.80 16.92
CA LYS A 99 8.31 -2.76 16.10
C LYS A 99 7.83 -2.89 14.65
N SER A 100 7.05 -1.93 14.17
CA SER A 100 6.45 -1.96 12.84
C SER A 100 6.41 -0.61 12.14
N ILE A 101 6.24 -0.65 10.83
CA ILE A 101 5.79 0.46 10.00
C ILE A 101 4.38 0.18 9.49
N ILE A 102 3.67 1.24 9.13
CA ILE A 102 2.32 1.17 8.58
C ILE A 102 2.37 1.42 7.08
N MET A 103 1.63 0.61 6.34
CA MET A 103 1.20 0.86 4.98
C MET A 103 -0.28 1.18 5.00
N GLN A 104 -0.66 2.33 4.47
CA GLN A 104 -2.03 2.59 4.07
C GLN A 104 -2.18 2.25 2.59
N ALA A 105 -3.22 1.52 2.24
CA ALA A 105 -3.54 1.21 0.86
C ALA A 105 -5.00 1.50 0.57
N ILE A 106 -5.27 1.90 -0.67
CA ILE A 106 -6.61 2.03 -1.23
C ILE A 106 -6.72 1.01 -2.36
N CYS A 107 -7.79 0.22 -2.36
CA CYS A 107 -8.01 -0.81 -3.35
C CYS A 107 -9.44 -0.87 -3.86
N THR A 108 -9.58 -1.34 -5.10
CA THR A 108 -10.87 -1.64 -5.71
C THR A 108 -11.49 -2.90 -5.10
N SER A 109 -12.75 -3.16 -5.41
CA SER A 109 -13.44 -4.41 -5.04
C SER A 109 -12.81 -5.68 -5.63
N ASN A 110 -11.87 -5.54 -6.57
CA ASN A 110 -11.08 -6.63 -7.17
C ASN A 110 -9.69 -6.77 -6.52
N PHE A 111 -9.46 -6.15 -5.36
CA PHE A 111 -8.18 -6.14 -4.63
C PHE A 111 -7.02 -5.53 -5.42
N LEU A 112 -7.31 -4.65 -6.39
CA LEU A 112 -6.28 -3.91 -7.12
C LEU A 112 -5.97 -2.61 -6.39
N PHE A 113 -4.70 -2.37 -6.10
CA PHE A 113 -4.27 -1.13 -5.46
C PHE A 113 -4.32 0.05 -6.42
N THR A 114 -4.92 1.15 -5.98
CA THR A 114 -4.98 2.43 -6.70
C THR A 114 -4.22 3.54 -5.98
N ASN A 115 -3.99 3.35 -4.68
CA ASN A 115 -3.05 4.15 -3.92
C ASN A 115 -2.36 3.32 -2.84
N VAL A 116 -1.07 3.61 -2.59
CA VAL A 116 -0.29 2.98 -1.54
C VAL A 116 0.63 4.03 -0.91
N ASN A 117 0.62 4.12 0.41
CA ASN A 117 1.42 5.04 1.20
C ASN A 117 2.11 4.26 2.33
N ILE A 118 3.43 4.09 2.25
CA ILE A 118 4.21 3.20 3.12
C ILE A 118 5.23 4.01 3.93
N GLY A 119 5.49 3.57 5.16
CA GLY A 119 6.68 3.96 5.91
C GLY A 119 6.39 4.79 7.16
N TYR A 120 5.12 4.94 7.53
CA TYR A 120 4.77 5.61 8.78
C TYR A 120 5.16 4.75 9.99
N PRO A 121 5.62 5.35 11.09
CA PRO A 121 5.92 4.59 12.30
C PRO A 121 4.67 3.88 12.86
N GLY A 122 4.84 2.66 13.39
CA GLY A 122 3.77 1.81 13.93
C GLY A 122 2.90 2.42 15.04
N ARG A 123 3.34 3.52 15.66
CA ARG A 123 2.56 4.23 16.68
C ARG A 123 1.58 5.25 16.10
N LEU A 124 1.69 5.58 14.81
CA LEU A 124 0.89 6.65 14.21
C LEU A 124 -0.56 6.21 14.00
N HIS A 125 -1.50 7.13 14.19
CA HIS A 125 -2.93 6.88 13.95
C HIS A 125 -3.29 6.95 12.47
N ASP A 126 -4.24 6.12 12.04
CA ASP A 126 -4.67 6.00 10.63
C ASP A 126 -5.18 7.32 10.05
N GLU A 127 -5.89 8.13 10.84
CA GLU A 127 -6.33 9.47 10.45
C GLU A 127 -5.14 10.39 10.11
N ARG A 128 -4.06 10.30 10.88
CA ARG A 128 -2.84 11.06 10.64
C ARG A 128 -2.12 10.57 9.40
N ILE A 129 -2.19 9.28 9.08
CA ILE A 129 -1.63 8.73 7.84
C ILE A 129 -2.46 9.21 6.64
N PHE A 130 -3.78 9.14 6.74
CA PHE A 130 -4.70 9.57 5.69
C PHE A 130 -4.53 11.06 5.37
N SER A 131 -4.53 11.93 6.38
CA SER A 131 -4.34 13.38 6.20
C SER A 131 -2.97 13.74 5.58
N ASN A 132 -1.95 12.88 5.74
CA ASN A 132 -0.65 13.06 5.11
C ASN A 132 -0.51 12.39 3.73
N SER A 133 -1.49 11.58 3.32
CA SER A 133 -1.48 10.88 2.03
C SER A 133 -1.58 11.83 0.84
N ASP A 134 -1.06 11.40 -0.31
CA ASP A 134 -1.17 12.15 -1.56
C ASP A 134 -2.62 12.28 -2.02
N VAL A 135 -3.47 11.30 -1.69
CA VAL A 135 -4.91 11.31 -2.02
C VAL A 135 -5.59 12.48 -1.32
N PHE A 136 -5.37 12.65 -0.02
CA PHE A 136 -5.92 13.77 0.74
C PHE A 136 -5.42 15.12 0.24
N LYS A 137 -4.11 15.23 -0.03
CA LYS A 137 -3.48 16.46 -0.52
C LYS A 137 -3.94 16.86 -1.93
N LYS A 138 -4.13 15.90 -2.84
CA LYS A 138 -4.64 16.16 -4.20
C LYS A 138 -6.10 16.65 -4.15
N LYS A 139 -6.91 16.08 -3.26
CA LYS A 139 -8.33 16.46 -3.07
C LYS A 139 -8.51 17.86 -2.50
N LEU A 140 -7.63 18.32 -1.58
CA LEU A 140 -7.67 19.70 -1.06
C LEU A 140 -7.46 20.79 -2.13
N LYS A 141 -6.86 20.47 -3.28
CA LYS A 141 -6.71 21.41 -4.41
C LYS A 141 -7.96 21.51 -5.29
N LEU A 142 -8.84 20.52 -5.25
CA LEU A 142 -10.09 20.49 -6.00
C LEU A 142 -11.21 21.11 -5.16
N LYS A 143 -11.24 22.46 -5.09
CA LYS A 143 -12.22 23.22 -4.30
C LYS A 143 -13.68 23.09 -4.79
N ASP A 144 -13.92 22.48 -5.95
CA ASP A 144 -15.24 22.43 -6.60
C ASP A 144 -16.04 21.14 -6.36
N LEU A 145 -15.52 20.18 -5.57
CA LEU A 145 -16.26 18.96 -5.19
C LEU A 145 -16.97 19.09 -3.83
N LYS A 146 -17.43 20.31 -3.49
CA LYS A 146 -18.15 20.59 -2.23
C LYS A 146 -19.50 19.88 -2.07
N ALA A 147 -20.04 19.22 -3.10
CA ALA A 147 -21.32 18.53 -3.03
C ALA A 147 -21.23 17.01 -2.75
N TYR A 148 -20.04 16.38 -2.83
CA TYR A 148 -19.93 14.91 -2.69
C TYR A 148 -19.22 14.45 -1.42
N PHE A 149 -18.49 15.34 -0.73
CA PHE A 149 -17.56 14.94 0.33
C PHE A 149 -18.16 14.78 1.73
N MET A 150 -19.39 15.23 1.99
CA MET A 150 -20.04 15.03 3.30
C MET A 150 -21.09 13.93 3.31
N GLU A 151 -21.58 13.47 2.15
CA GLU A 151 -22.65 12.47 2.11
C GLU A 151 -22.36 11.23 1.27
N ASN A 152 -21.50 11.25 0.24
CA ASN A 152 -21.43 10.12 -0.72
C ASN A 152 -20.03 9.87 -1.35
N ILE A 153 -18.95 9.81 -0.54
CA ILE A 153 -17.74 9.08 -0.91
C ILE A 153 -17.42 8.13 0.25
N ILE A 154 -18.07 6.98 0.26
CA ILE A 154 -17.87 5.99 1.31
C ILE A 154 -16.60 5.23 0.92
N TYR A 155 -15.43 5.66 1.38
CA TYR A 155 -14.37 4.68 1.56
C TYR A 155 -14.86 3.75 2.67
N LEU A 156 -14.92 2.46 2.40
CA LEU A 156 -15.05 1.51 3.50
C LEU A 156 -13.70 1.46 4.19
N ALA A 157 -13.60 2.09 5.36
CA ALA A 157 -12.54 1.80 6.31
C ALA A 157 -12.90 0.46 6.97
N ILE A 158 -12.07 -0.55 6.74
CA ILE A 158 -12.25 -1.91 7.26
C ILE A 158 -11.57 -2.06 8.62
#